data_AF-A0A345VBD0-F1
#
_entry.id   AF-A0A345VBD0-F1
#
_cell.length_a   1.000
_cell.length_b   1.000
_cell.length_c   1.000
_cell.angle_alpha   90.00
_cell.angle_beta   90.00
_cell.angle_gamma   90.00
#
_symmetry.space_group_name_H-M   'P 1'
#
loop_
_entity.id
_entity.type
_entity.pdbx_description
1 polymer ?
#
loop_
_entity_poly.entity_id
_entity_poly.type
_entity_poly.pdbx_seq_one_letter_code
_entity_poly.pdbx_strand_id
1 'polypeptide(L)'
;MADSQEKTEQATDKRMKEVRSKGQLSRSQDLTAWLGVGAAALMLPATVERAANATTDQLFSIRGIVAAPDPGKAVKAMEDGFASIAGILGPLLIVVFLAVLAGSALQGGVHLKKFRLEFEHFNLLSGVKRIFGAQAVWGGVKALLKASVVGLVLYMVVQGLVPVLLTAGGLPVAGVTAAAAGGISALVQFAVAAGIVLAAADFFVVMRRNRKKTRMSKKEVQDENKNSEGDPLIRSQRRARQMAMSRNRMIAAIGDADVVLVNPTHVAVALKYEPGKSAPRVVAKGAGYVAARIREEAESKKVPMVQDIPLARALHGACELGDEIPVDFYRAVAGVLAFVMALKARGAGAGMHHMPRTGAAVGSTA
;
A
#
# COMPACT_ATOMS: atom_id res chain seq x y z
N MET A 1 16.40 -35.55 4.01
CA MET A 1 15.79 -34.65 5.02
C MET A 1 15.80 -33.25 4.44
N ALA A 2 14.63 -32.64 4.22
CA ALA A 2 14.53 -31.34 3.56
C ALA A 2 15.03 -30.26 4.51
N ASP A 3 16.09 -29.58 4.06
CA ASP A 3 16.74 -28.47 4.73
C ASP A 3 15.68 -27.41 5.09
N SER A 4 15.32 -27.36 6.36
CA SER A 4 14.31 -26.44 6.87
C SER A 4 14.96 -25.06 6.95
N GLN A 5 15.07 -24.40 5.79
CA GLN A 5 15.66 -23.06 5.70
C GLN A 5 15.03 -22.17 6.77
N GLU A 6 15.86 -21.71 7.69
CA GLU A 6 15.39 -20.88 8.79
C GLU A 6 14.75 -19.61 8.23
N LYS A 7 13.49 -19.40 8.61
CA LYS A 7 12.70 -18.22 8.25
C LYS A 7 13.25 -17.02 9.02
N THR A 8 14.19 -16.32 8.39
CA THR A 8 14.93 -15.18 8.96
C THR A 8 14.48 -13.86 8.37
N GLU A 9 13.98 -13.86 7.13
CA GLU A 9 13.61 -12.65 6.39
C GLU A 9 12.26 -12.09 6.83
N GLN A 10 12.10 -10.78 6.66
CA GLN A 10 10.83 -10.11 6.90
C GLN A 10 9.81 -10.48 5.83
N ALA A 11 8.52 -10.43 6.20
CA ALA A 11 7.44 -10.68 5.26
C ALA A 11 7.34 -9.55 4.23
N THR A 12 7.21 -9.90 2.95
CA THR A 12 6.88 -8.93 1.90
C THR A 12 5.47 -8.35 2.10
N ASP A 13 5.18 -7.21 1.46
CA ASP A 13 3.85 -6.59 1.52
C ASP A 13 2.74 -7.50 1.00
N LYS A 14 3.03 -8.27 -0.05
CA LYS A 14 2.08 -9.22 -0.64
C LYS A 14 1.81 -10.39 0.31
N ARG A 15 2.85 -10.96 0.94
CA ARG A 15 2.68 -11.95 2.01
C ARG A 15 1.87 -11.40 3.17
N MET A 16 2.12 -10.18 3.61
CA MET A 16 1.37 -9.54 4.70
C MET A 16 -0.10 -9.32 4.34
N LYS A 17 -0.41 -8.92 3.10
CA LYS A 17 -1.79 -8.81 2.61
C LYS A 17 -2.50 -10.16 2.61
N GLU A 18 -1.84 -11.23 2.16
CA GLU A 18 -2.41 -12.59 2.21
C GLU A 18 -2.66 -13.08 3.64
N VAL A 19 -1.69 -12.88 4.53
CA VAL A 19 -1.80 -13.31 5.92
C VAL A 19 -2.96 -12.59 6.62
N ARG A 20 -3.17 -11.30 6.31
CA ARG A 20 -4.32 -10.52 6.79
C ARG A 20 -5.64 -11.00 6.17
N SER A 21 -5.70 -11.22 4.85
CA SER A 21 -6.94 -11.65 4.17
C SER A 21 -7.40 -13.04 4.59
N LYS A 22 -6.45 -13.95 4.87
CA LYS A 22 -6.71 -15.30 5.39
C LYS A 22 -7.00 -15.31 6.90
N GLY A 23 -6.93 -14.17 7.60
CA GLY A 23 -7.20 -14.08 9.04
C GLY A 23 -6.22 -14.87 9.90
N GLN A 24 -4.99 -15.08 9.43
CA GLN A 24 -4.03 -15.97 10.08
C GLN A 24 -3.27 -15.33 11.25
N LEU A 25 -3.40 -14.01 11.45
CA LEU A 25 -2.82 -13.28 12.58
C LEU A 25 -3.69 -13.48 13.81
N SER A 26 -3.07 -13.93 14.90
CA SER A 26 -3.73 -14.00 16.20
C SER A 26 -3.85 -12.60 16.79
N ARG A 27 -4.92 -12.36 17.56
CA ARG A 27 -5.15 -11.10 18.30
C ARG A 27 -5.18 -11.41 19.80
N SER A 28 -4.70 -10.49 20.63
CA SER A 28 -4.83 -10.55 22.08
C SER A 28 -6.20 -10.01 22.47
N GLN A 29 -7.10 -10.93 22.82
CA GLN A 29 -8.45 -10.58 23.27
C GLN A 29 -8.41 -9.86 24.63
N ASP A 30 -7.45 -10.20 25.47
CA ASP A 30 -7.27 -9.62 26.80
C ASP A 30 -6.96 -8.12 26.74
N LEU A 31 -6.13 -7.68 25.79
CA LEU A 31 -5.81 -6.25 25.65
C LEU A 31 -7.05 -5.42 25.33
N THR A 32 -7.88 -5.87 24.38
CA THR A 32 -9.14 -5.17 24.05
C THR A 32 -10.12 -5.20 25.22
N ALA A 33 -10.21 -6.31 25.95
CA ALA A 33 -11.10 -6.44 27.10
C ALA A 33 -10.68 -5.48 28.23
N TRP A 34 -9.40 -5.49 28.61
CA TRP A 34 -8.90 -4.64 29.69
C TRP A 34 -8.85 -3.16 29.35
N LEU A 35 -8.68 -2.79 28.07
CA LEU A 35 -8.87 -1.41 27.62
C LEU A 35 -10.33 -0.96 27.80
N GLY A 36 -11.31 -1.82 27.48
CA GLY A 36 -12.73 -1.54 27.70
C GLY A 36 -13.07 -1.41 29.18
N VAL A 37 -12.58 -2.35 30.02
CA VAL A 37 -12.78 -2.30 31.48
C VAL A 37 -12.10 -1.05 32.08
N GLY A 38 -10.90 -0.69 31.63
CA GLY A 38 -10.20 0.50 32.09
C GLY A 38 -10.90 1.80 31.68
N ALA A 39 -11.40 1.88 30.45
CA ALA A 39 -12.22 2.99 29.97
C ALA A 39 -13.51 3.14 30.78
N ALA A 40 -14.17 2.02 31.09
CA ALA A 40 -15.36 2.01 31.94
C ALA A 40 -15.02 2.48 33.36
N ALA A 41 -13.94 1.96 33.94
CA ALA A 41 -13.45 2.34 35.27
C ALA A 41 -13.15 3.84 35.38
N LEU A 42 -12.55 4.44 34.35
CA LEU A 42 -12.30 5.88 34.30
C LEU A 42 -13.60 6.71 34.31
N MET A 43 -14.62 6.24 33.59
CA MET A 43 -15.89 6.93 33.42
C MET A 43 -16.90 6.65 34.55
N LEU A 44 -16.68 5.61 35.35
CA LEU A 44 -17.59 5.20 36.42
C LEU A 44 -17.89 6.33 37.43
N PRO A 45 -16.91 7.09 37.96
CA PRO A 45 -17.20 8.17 38.91
C PRO A 45 -18.17 9.21 38.35
N ALA A 46 -17.91 9.70 37.13
CA ALA A 46 -18.77 10.67 36.47
C ALA A 46 -20.16 10.09 36.12
N THR A 47 -20.22 8.79 35.81
CA THR A 47 -21.49 8.10 35.52
C THR A 47 -22.34 7.97 36.79
N VAL A 48 -21.72 7.59 37.91
CA VAL A 48 -22.37 7.48 39.21
C VAL A 48 -22.85 8.85 39.69
N GLU A 49 -22.04 9.90 39.54
CA GLU A 49 -22.44 11.27 39.89
C GLU A 49 -23.66 11.74 39.08
N ARG A 50 -23.65 11.53 37.76
CA ARG A 50 -24.81 11.86 36.89
C ARG A 50 -26.06 11.07 37.28
N ALA A 51 -25.89 9.78 37.58
CA ALA A 51 -27.00 8.94 38.02
C ALA A 51 -27.57 9.41 39.37
N ALA A 52 -26.69 9.78 40.31
CA ALA A 52 -27.09 10.33 41.61
C ALA A 52 -27.89 11.63 41.43
N ASN A 53 -27.38 12.57 40.64
CA ASN A 53 -28.06 13.84 40.36
C ASN A 53 -29.43 13.62 39.70
N ALA A 54 -29.51 12.78 38.66
CA ALA A 54 -30.77 12.46 38.00
C ALA A 54 -31.78 11.80 38.95
N THR A 55 -31.31 10.91 39.84
CA THR A 55 -32.15 10.27 40.86
C THR A 55 -32.67 11.29 41.88
N THR A 56 -31.80 12.22 42.30
CA THR A 56 -32.19 13.32 43.19
C THR A 56 -33.26 14.22 42.55
N ASP A 57 -33.08 14.61 41.29
CA ASP A 57 -34.06 15.41 40.55
C ASP A 57 -35.41 14.69 40.42
N GLN A 58 -35.38 13.38 40.14
CA GLN A 58 -36.59 12.55 40.10
C GLN A 58 -37.29 12.46 41.45
N LEU A 59 -36.56 12.27 42.55
CA LEU A 59 -37.13 12.23 43.89
C LEU A 59 -37.84 13.54 44.25
N PHE A 60 -37.25 14.69 43.91
CA PHE A 60 -37.89 15.98 44.10
C PHE A 60 -39.12 16.17 43.20
N SER A 61 -39.06 15.73 41.95
CA SER A 61 -40.19 15.75 41.02
C SER A 61 -41.37 14.91 41.53
N ILE A 62 -41.11 13.68 41.99
CA ILE A 62 -42.11 12.77 42.56
C ILE A 62 -42.75 13.40 43.80
N ARG A 63 -41.96 14.00 44.69
CA ARG A 63 -42.49 14.69 45.88
C ARG A 63 -43.46 15.83 45.50
N GLY A 64 -43.13 16.59 44.45
CA GLY A 64 -44.01 17.62 43.92
C GLY A 64 -45.31 17.08 43.33
N ILE A 65 -45.25 15.93 42.64
CA ILE A 65 -46.42 15.25 42.09
C ILE A 65 -47.31 14.68 43.21
N VAL A 66 -46.73 14.10 44.25
CA VAL A 66 -47.50 13.60 45.41
C VAL A 66 -48.22 14.73 46.12
N ALA A 67 -47.60 15.91 46.24
CA ALA A 67 -48.21 17.08 46.86
C ALA A 67 -49.38 17.66 46.04
N ALA A 68 -49.35 17.53 44.71
CA ALA A 68 -50.42 17.95 43.81
C ALA A 68 -50.57 16.96 42.65
N PRO A 69 -51.34 15.86 42.84
CA PRO A 69 -51.45 14.78 41.89
C PRO A 69 -52.00 15.24 40.53
N ASP A 70 -51.21 15.04 39.48
CA ASP A 70 -51.57 15.33 38.09
C ASP A 70 -51.02 14.22 37.18
N PRO A 71 -51.89 13.51 36.42
CA PRO A 71 -51.45 12.43 35.54
C PRO A 71 -50.47 12.89 34.45
N GLY A 72 -50.62 14.10 33.91
CA GLY A 72 -49.75 14.63 32.87
C GLY A 72 -48.32 14.86 33.38
N LYS A 73 -48.18 15.43 34.58
CA LYS A 73 -46.89 15.60 35.25
C LYS A 73 -46.24 14.26 35.61
N ALA A 74 -47.03 13.26 36.00
CA ALA A 74 -46.53 11.92 36.28
C ALA A 74 -45.95 11.23 35.03
N VAL A 75 -46.67 11.30 33.89
CA VAL A 75 -46.18 10.77 32.60
C VAL A 75 -44.91 11.50 32.16
N LYS A 76 -44.88 12.83 32.27
CA LYS A 76 -43.69 13.62 31.92
C LYS A 76 -42.47 13.27 32.78
N ALA A 77 -42.65 13.09 34.09
CA ALA A 77 -41.56 12.69 34.98
C ALA A 77 -41.02 11.29 34.63
N MET A 78 -41.88 10.39 34.13
CA MET A 78 -41.46 9.09 33.61
C MET A 78 -40.65 9.24 32.32
N GLU A 79 -41.09 10.07 31.37
CA GLU A 79 -40.38 10.37 30.12
C GLU A 79 -38.99 10.98 30.39
N ASP A 80 -38.92 12.00 31.24
CA ASP A 80 -37.65 12.63 31.65
C ASP A 80 -36.72 11.61 32.32
N GLY A 81 -37.29 10.68 33.08
CA GLY A 81 -36.58 9.56 33.67
C GLY A 81 -35.93 8.64 32.65
N PHE A 82 -36.70 8.18 31.66
CA PHE A 82 -36.16 7.34 30.58
C PHE A 82 -35.13 8.09 29.73
N ALA A 83 -35.38 9.37 29.45
CA ALA A 83 -34.45 10.22 28.70
C ALA A 83 -33.12 10.40 29.44
N SER A 84 -33.13 10.47 30.78
CA SER A 84 -31.92 10.63 31.59
C SER A 84 -30.94 9.44 31.43
N ILE A 85 -31.43 8.23 31.15
CA ILE A 85 -30.60 7.03 30.98
C ILE A 85 -29.56 7.23 29.86
N ALA A 86 -29.96 7.86 28.76
CA ALA A 86 -29.05 8.14 27.64
C ALA A 86 -27.96 9.15 28.04
N GLY A 87 -28.29 10.17 28.84
CA GLY A 87 -27.32 11.15 29.34
C GLY A 87 -26.35 10.59 30.40
N ILE A 88 -26.80 9.58 31.14
CA ILE A 88 -26.01 8.86 32.15
C ILE A 88 -25.06 7.86 31.46
N LEU A 89 -25.62 6.90 30.70
CA LEU A 89 -24.86 5.78 30.14
C LEU A 89 -24.21 6.09 28.79
N GLY A 90 -24.77 7.01 27.99
CA GLY A 90 -24.29 7.31 26.64
C GLY A 90 -22.80 7.64 26.60
N PRO A 91 -22.30 8.60 27.38
CA PRO A 91 -20.88 8.95 27.38
C PRO A 91 -19.96 7.82 27.82
N LEU A 92 -20.36 7.02 28.82
CA LEU A 92 -19.65 5.80 29.24
C LEU A 92 -19.53 4.83 28.06
N LEU A 93 -20.65 4.51 27.40
CA LEU A 93 -20.70 3.57 26.28
C LEU A 93 -19.88 4.07 25.10
N ILE A 94 -19.93 5.36 24.78
CA ILE A 94 -19.14 5.97 23.70
C ILE A 94 -17.64 5.81 23.99
N VAL A 95 -17.19 6.17 25.20
CA VAL A 95 -15.77 6.08 25.56
C VAL A 95 -15.28 4.63 25.57
N VAL A 96 -16.07 3.70 26.11
CA VAL A 96 -15.75 2.26 26.09
C VAL A 96 -15.70 1.74 24.65
N PHE A 97 -16.69 2.10 23.81
CA PHE A 97 -16.71 1.72 22.40
C PHE A 97 -15.47 2.22 21.66
N LEU A 98 -15.10 3.49 21.84
CA LEU A 98 -13.91 4.08 21.22
C LEU A 98 -12.61 3.40 21.72
N ALA A 99 -12.51 3.10 23.00
CA ALA A 99 -11.35 2.41 23.56
C ALA A 99 -11.18 0.99 23.00
N VAL A 100 -12.27 0.22 22.94
CA VAL A 100 -12.28 -1.14 22.36
C VAL A 100 -12.00 -1.11 20.86
N LEU A 101 -12.55 -0.14 20.14
CA LEU A 101 -12.32 0.06 18.71
C LEU A 101 -10.85 0.42 18.45
N ALA A 102 -10.28 1.35 19.22
CA ALA A 102 -8.87 1.73 19.13
C ALA A 102 -7.96 0.53 19.44
N GLY A 103 -8.24 -0.22 20.52
CA GLY A 103 -7.52 -1.44 20.86
C GLY A 103 -7.57 -2.50 19.75
N SER A 104 -8.73 -2.66 19.12
CA SER A 104 -8.92 -3.59 17.99
C SER A 104 -8.17 -3.14 16.74
N ALA A 105 -8.17 -1.83 16.45
CA ALA A 105 -7.47 -1.24 15.32
C ALA A 105 -5.95 -1.40 15.45
N LEU A 106 -5.39 -1.12 16.63
CA LEU A 106 -3.95 -1.25 16.92
C LEU A 106 -3.42 -2.68 16.72
N GLN A 107 -4.24 -3.71 16.98
CA GLN A 107 -3.81 -5.10 16.91
C GLN A 107 -3.82 -5.71 15.49
N GLY A 108 -4.36 -5.01 14.49
CA GLY A 108 -4.36 -5.54 13.12
C GLY A 108 -5.47 -5.03 12.22
N GLY A 109 -6.00 -3.84 12.48
CA GLY A 109 -6.99 -3.15 11.66
C GLY A 109 -8.40 -3.76 11.69
N VAL A 110 -9.40 -2.90 11.46
CA VAL A 110 -10.79 -3.32 11.26
C VAL A 110 -10.94 -3.78 9.81
N HIS A 111 -11.12 -5.09 9.60
CA HIS A 111 -11.29 -5.67 8.27
C HIS A 111 -12.68 -6.31 8.20
N LEU A 112 -13.56 -5.74 7.38
CA LEU A 112 -14.85 -6.34 7.07
C LEU A 112 -14.61 -7.50 6.08
N LYS A 113 -14.56 -8.74 6.59
CA LYS A 113 -14.46 -9.92 5.72
C LYS A 113 -15.83 -10.16 5.10
N LYS A 114 -15.89 -10.36 3.77
CA LYS A 114 -17.11 -10.84 3.10
C LYS A 114 -17.50 -12.18 3.72
N PHE A 115 -18.71 -12.26 4.25
CA PHE A 115 -19.23 -13.48 4.87
C PHE A 115 -19.26 -14.60 3.83
N ARG A 116 -18.45 -15.65 4.04
CA ARG A 116 -18.47 -16.87 3.23
C ARG A 116 -18.85 -18.01 4.15
N LEU A 117 -19.92 -18.73 3.80
CA LEU A 117 -20.31 -19.96 4.48
C LEU A 117 -19.32 -21.06 4.08
N GLU A 118 -18.29 -21.25 4.89
CA GLU A 118 -17.32 -22.35 4.75
C GLU A 118 -17.79 -23.53 5.62
N PHE A 119 -18.36 -24.56 4.98
CA PHE A 119 -18.93 -25.76 5.64
C PHE A 119 -17.90 -26.59 6.44
N GLU A 120 -16.59 -26.36 6.26
CA GLU A 120 -15.54 -27.00 7.06
C GLU A 120 -15.63 -26.68 8.57
N HIS A 121 -16.25 -25.56 8.95
CA HIS A 121 -16.41 -25.17 10.34
C HIS A 121 -17.49 -25.97 11.10
N PHE A 122 -18.30 -26.79 10.41
CA PHE A 122 -19.38 -27.59 11.02
C PHE A 122 -18.94 -28.97 11.53
N ASN A 123 -17.65 -29.31 11.47
CA ASN A 123 -17.18 -30.61 11.93
C ASN A 123 -17.17 -30.69 13.48
N LEU A 124 -18.20 -31.32 14.06
CA LEU A 124 -18.38 -31.48 15.51
C LEU A 124 -17.17 -32.14 16.21
N LEU A 125 -16.54 -33.13 15.58
CA LEU A 125 -15.36 -33.81 16.16
C LEU A 125 -14.18 -32.85 16.34
N SER A 126 -13.94 -31.99 15.36
CA SER A 126 -12.91 -30.97 15.44
C SER A 126 -13.21 -29.91 16.51
N GLY A 127 -14.50 -29.59 16.70
CA GLY A 127 -14.99 -28.72 17.76
C GLY A 127 -14.72 -29.30 19.16
N VAL A 128 -15.08 -30.56 19.40
CA VAL A 128 -14.84 -31.25 20.68
C VAL A 128 -13.35 -31.31 21.00
N LYS A 129 -12.50 -31.68 20.04
CA LYS A 129 -11.04 -31.70 20.23
C LYS A 129 -10.46 -30.31 20.52
N ARG A 130 -11.09 -29.25 20.02
CA ARG A 130 -10.66 -27.86 20.30
C ARG A 130 -11.07 -27.39 21.69
N ILE A 131 -12.20 -27.88 22.22
CA ILE A 131 -12.71 -27.54 23.55
C ILE A 131 -12.03 -28.38 24.66
N PHE A 132 -11.72 -29.65 24.39
CA PHE A 132 -11.14 -30.57 25.39
C PHE A 132 -9.69 -30.99 25.09
N GLY A 133 -9.06 -30.43 24.05
CA GLY A 133 -7.68 -30.75 23.69
C GLY A 133 -6.64 -30.07 24.57
N ALA A 134 -5.38 -30.47 24.41
CA ALA A 134 -4.22 -29.89 25.13
C ALA A 134 -4.14 -28.35 25.02
N GLN A 135 -4.61 -27.78 23.91
CA GLN A 135 -4.63 -26.34 23.72
C GLN A 135 -5.68 -25.63 24.58
N ALA A 136 -6.81 -26.28 24.88
CA ALA A 136 -7.81 -25.75 25.79
C ALA A 136 -7.30 -25.79 27.24
N VAL A 137 -6.69 -26.91 27.65
CA VAL A 137 -6.05 -27.04 28.97
C VAL A 137 -4.99 -25.95 29.15
N TRP A 138 -4.12 -25.75 28.15
CA TRP A 138 -3.11 -24.69 28.19
C TRP A 138 -3.70 -23.28 28.27
N GLY A 139 -4.82 -23.05 27.57
CA GLY A 139 -5.60 -21.81 27.68
C GLY A 139 -6.15 -21.61 29.10
N GLY A 140 -6.71 -22.68 29.68
CA GLY A 140 -7.23 -22.70 31.05
C GLY A 140 -6.16 -22.37 32.09
N VAL A 141 -4.98 -22.99 32.00
CA VAL A 141 -3.84 -22.71 32.91
C VAL A 141 -3.44 -21.23 32.83
N LYS A 142 -3.37 -20.65 31.63
CA LYS A 142 -3.07 -19.22 31.47
C LYS A 142 -4.15 -18.32 32.06
N ALA A 143 -5.42 -18.67 31.87
CA ALA A 143 -6.53 -17.92 32.44
C ALA A 143 -6.51 -17.98 33.97
N LEU A 144 -6.26 -19.16 34.55
CA LEU A 144 -6.07 -19.36 35.98
C LEU A 144 -4.93 -18.51 36.52
N LEU A 145 -3.76 -18.52 35.87
CA LEU A 145 -2.62 -17.72 36.31
C LEU A 145 -2.92 -16.22 36.29
N LYS A 146 -3.56 -15.72 35.21
CA LYS A 146 -3.99 -14.32 35.13
C LYS A 146 -5.01 -13.97 36.22
N ALA A 147 -6.00 -14.84 36.45
CA ALA A 147 -7.00 -14.67 37.49
C ALA A 147 -6.39 -14.68 38.89
N SER A 148 -5.42 -15.55 39.16
CA SER A 148 -4.70 -15.59 40.44
C SER A 148 -3.92 -14.31 40.69
N VAL A 149 -3.25 -13.74 39.67
CA VAL A 149 -2.53 -12.46 39.81
C VAL A 149 -3.51 -11.33 40.15
N VAL A 150 -4.62 -11.21 39.42
CA VAL A 150 -5.64 -10.19 39.71
C VAL A 150 -6.26 -10.42 41.10
N GLY A 151 -6.57 -11.67 41.45
CA GLY A 151 -7.11 -12.04 42.75
C GLY A 151 -6.18 -11.72 43.91
N LEU A 152 -4.87 -11.92 43.75
CA LEU A 152 -3.86 -11.58 44.74
C LEU A 152 -3.75 -10.06 44.93
N VAL A 153 -3.75 -9.30 43.84
CA VAL A 153 -3.76 -7.82 43.89
C VAL A 153 -5.01 -7.32 44.61
N LEU A 154 -6.19 -7.84 44.24
CA LEU A 154 -7.45 -7.50 44.89
C LEU A 154 -7.44 -7.88 46.38
N TYR A 155 -6.93 -9.06 46.73
CA TYR A 155 -6.78 -9.49 48.12
C TYR A 155 -5.91 -8.52 48.92
N MET A 156 -4.77 -8.07 48.38
CA MET A 156 -3.91 -7.08 49.03
C MET A 156 -4.64 -5.74 49.27
N VAL A 157 -5.41 -5.26 48.29
CA VAL A 157 -6.19 -4.03 48.44
C VAL A 157 -7.26 -4.20 49.52
N VAL A 158 -7.99 -5.32 49.51
CA VAL A 158 -8.99 -5.63 50.54
C VAL A 158 -8.34 -5.68 51.92
N GLN A 159 -7.20 -6.35 52.09
CA GLN A 159 -6.47 -6.39 53.35
C GLN A 159 -6.07 -4.98 53.84
N GLY A 160 -5.69 -4.08 52.92
CA GLY A 160 -5.42 -2.67 53.24
C GLY A 160 -6.66 -1.88 53.68
N LEU A 161 -7.85 -2.29 53.25
CA LEU A 161 -9.13 -1.67 53.63
C LEU A 161 -9.70 -2.23 54.94
N VAL A 162 -9.30 -3.43 55.38
CA VAL A 162 -9.81 -4.05 56.61
C VAL A 162 -9.68 -3.13 57.84
N PRO A 163 -8.53 -2.48 58.13
CA PRO A 163 -8.41 -1.58 59.27
C PRO A 163 -9.39 -0.41 59.21
N VAL A 164 -9.60 0.16 58.01
CA VAL A 164 -10.53 1.27 57.79
C VAL A 164 -11.96 0.82 58.11
N LEU A 165 -12.36 -0.36 57.63
CA LEU A 165 -13.68 -0.96 57.89
C LEU A 165 -13.89 -1.28 59.37
N LEU A 166 -12.86 -1.76 60.07
CA LEU A 166 -12.95 -2.06 61.51
C LEU A 166 -13.13 -0.80 62.36
N THR A 167 -12.58 0.34 61.92
CA THR A 167 -12.76 1.65 62.59
C THR A 167 -14.03 2.39 62.16
N ALA A 168 -14.75 1.89 61.15
CA ALA A 168 -15.89 2.58 60.55
C ALA A 168 -17.07 2.77 61.50
N GLY A 169 -17.21 1.93 62.54
CA GLY A 169 -18.25 2.06 63.56
C GLY A 169 -18.18 3.36 64.38
N GLY A 170 -17.03 4.05 64.39
CA GLY A 170 -16.85 5.35 65.04
C GLY A 170 -16.95 6.56 64.11
N LEU A 171 -17.15 6.35 62.79
CA LEU A 171 -17.20 7.44 61.81
C LEU A 171 -18.63 7.95 61.61
N PRO A 172 -18.81 9.26 61.35
CA PRO A 172 -20.06 9.79 60.80
C PRO A 172 -20.41 9.09 59.49
N VAL A 173 -21.70 9.01 59.14
CA VAL A 173 -22.19 8.37 57.91
C VAL A 173 -21.45 8.86 56.66
N ALA A 174 -21.21 10.17 56.57
CA ALA A 174 -20.44 10.77 55.48
C ALA A 174 -19.00 10.19 55.38
N GLY A 175 -18.32 10.00 56.51
CA GLY A 175 -16.99 9.41 56.57
C GLY A 175 -16.96 7.94 56.14
N VAL A 176 -17.97 7.15 56.54
CA VAL A 176 -18.11 5.75 56.11
C VAL A 176 -18.34 5.67 54.59
N THR A 177 -19.22 6.51 54.04
CA THR A 177 -19.49 6.53 52.60
C THR A 177 -18.27 6.95 51.77
N ALA A 178 -17.50 7.94 52.23
CA ALA A 178 -16.28 8.39 51.57
C ALA A 178 -15.20 7.30 51.60
N ALA A 179 -15.02 6.62 52.74
CA ALA A 179 -14.09 5.50 52.86
C ALA A 179 -14.46 4.33 51.95
N ALA A 180 -15.76 3.99 51.86
CA ALA A 180 -16.27 2.96 50.96
C ALA A 180 -16.04 3.33 49.49
N ALA A 181 -16.35 4.57 49.09
CA ALA A 181 -16.13 5.06 47.73
C ALA A 181 -14.63 5.02 47.36
N GLY A 182 -13.76 5.48 48.27
CA GLY A 182 -12.31 5.41 48.11
C GLY A 182 -11.81 3.97 47.97
N GLY A 183 -12.27 3.06 48.82
CA GLY A 183 -11.91 1.64 48.75
C GLY A 183 -12.36 0.96 47.46
N ILE A 184 -13.60 1.21 47.01
CA ILE A 184 -14.10 0.70 45.73
C ILE A 184 -13.27 1.27 44.57
N SER A 185 -12.96 2.57 44.60
CA SER A 185 -12.14 3.20 43.56
C SER A 185 -10.74 2.59 43.49
N ALA A 186 -10.11 2.33 44.64
CA ALA A 186 -8.81 1.68 44.73
C ALA A 186 -8.87 0.25 44.18
N LEU A 187 -9.87 -0.55 44.59
CA LEU A 187 -10.07 -1.91 44.06
C LEU A 187 -10.17 -1.92 42.53
N VAL A 188 -10.99 -1.04 41.97
CA VAL A 188 -11.16 -0.92 40.52
C VAL A 188 -9.85 -0.48 39.84
N GLN A 189 -9.17 0.53 40.36
CA GLN A 189 -7.92 1.04 39.79
C GLN A 189 -6.81 0.00 39.79
N PHE A 190 -6.58 -0.68 40.93
CA PHE A 190 -5.56 -1.72 41.03
C PHE A 190 -5.89 -2.96 40.20
N ALA A 191 -7.18 -3.35 40.13
CA ALA A 191 -7.61 -4.45 39.26
C ALA A 191 -7.36 -4.14 37.78
N VAL A 192 -7.75 -2.94 37.34
CA VAL A 192 -7.51 -2.47 35.97
C VAL A 192 -6.02 -2.39 35.68
N ALA A 193 -5.21 -1.84 36.59
CA ALA A 193 -3.77 -1.75 36.42
C ALA A 193 -3.13 -3.14 36.26
N ALA A 194 -3.45 -4.09 37.16
CA ALA A 194 -2.97 -5.46 37.08
C ALA A 194 -3.42 -6.14 35.78
N GLY A 195 -4.68 -5.96 35.40
CA GLY A 195 -5.26 -6.47 34.17
C GLY A 195 -4.57 -5.94 32.91
N ILE A 196 -4.32 -4.63 32.83
CA ILE A 196 -3.61 -3.99 31.72
C ILE A 196 -2.17 -4.51 31.63
N VAL A 197 -1.47 -4.68 32.74
CA VAL A 197 -0.10 -5.24 32.76
C VAL A 197 -0.09 -6.67 32.20
N LEU A 198 -1.01 -7.52 32.65
CA LEU A 198 -1.15 -8.89 32.14
C LEU A 198 -1.52 -8.91 30.65
N ALA A 199 -2.39 -8.00 30.23
CA ALA A 199 -2.82 -7.89 28.85
C ALA A 199 -1.69 -7.38 27.93
N ALA A 200 -0.85 -6.47 28.41
CA ALA A 200 0.34 -6.02 27.70
C ALA A 200 1.36 -7.16 27.52
N ALA A 201 1.55 -7.99 28.56
CA ALA A 201 2.38 -9.18 28.46
C ALA A 201 1.82 -10.19 27.44
N ASP A 202 0.50 -10.43 27.46
CA ASP A 202 -0.17 -11.30 26.49
C ASP A 202 -0.02 -10.76 25.05
N PHE A 203 -0.24 -9.46 24.86
CA PHE A 203 -0.05 -8.78 23.58
C PHE A 203 1.38 -8.95 23.06
N PHE A 204 2.39 -8.79 23.90
CA PHE A 204 3.78 -8.96 23.50
C PHE A 204 4.10 -10.40 23.05
N VAL A 205 3.54 -11.40 23.74
CA VAL A 205 3.65 -12.82 23.36
C VAL A 205 2.97 -13.07 22.02
N VAL A 206 1.75 -12.54 21.82
CA VAL A 206 1.01 -12.64 20.56
C VAL A 206 1.77 -11.96 19.42
N MET A 207 2.33 -10.78 19.66
CA MET A 207 3.13 -10.03 18.68
C MET A 207 4.37 -10.83 18.25
N ARG A 208 5.13 -11.39 19.21
CA ARG A 208 6.28 -12.26 18.90
C ARG A 208 5.86 -13.50 18.10
N ARG A 209 4.76 -14.15 18.47
CA ARG A 209 4.25 -15.32 17.76
C ARG A 209 3.84 -14.99 16.32
N ASN A 210 3.14 -13.88 16.13
CA ASN A 210 2.74 -13.39 14.81
C ASN A 210 3.98 -13.07 13.96
N ARG A 211 4.96 -12.35 14.51
CA ARG A 211 6.21 -12.03 13.81
C ARG A 211 6.95 -13.29 13.37
N LYS A 212 7.04 -14.31 14.22
CA LYS A 212 7.67 -15.60 13.87
C LYS A 212 6.88 -16.34 12.77
N LYS A 213 5.55 -16.29 12.82
CA LYS A 213 4.67 -16.94 11.82
C LYS A 213 4.72 -16.26 10.45
N THR A 214 4.95 -14.95 10.40
CA THR A 214 5.02 -14.18 9.15
C THR A 214 6.38 -14.20 8.49
N ARG A 215 7.46 -14.56 9.20
CA ARG A 215 8.80 -14.61 8.61
C ARG A 215 8.85 -15.52 7.38
N MET A 216 9.73 -15.16 6.46
CA MET A 216 9.95 -15.87 5.21
C MET A 216 11.37 -16.41 5.14
N SER A 217 11.60 -17.43 4.33
CA SER A 217 12.97 -17.83 3.96
C SER A 217 13.50 -16.93 2.84
N LYS A 218 14.83 -16.85 2.69
CA LYS A 218 15.46 -16.13 1.56
C LYS A 218 14.95 -16.61 0.20
N LYS A 219 14.72 -17.92 0.05
CA LYS A 219 14.16 -18.50 -1.15
C LYS A 219 12.72 -18.06 -1.39
N GLU A 220 11.87 -18.08 -0.36
CA GLU A 220 10.48 -17.60 -0.45
C GLU A 220 10.41 -16.12 -0.90
N VAL A 221 11.27 -15.26 -0.36
CA VAL A 221 11.33 -13.83 -0.76
C VAL A 221 11.80 -13.68 -2.21
N GLN A 222 12.86 -14.42 -2.60
CA GLN A 222 13.37 -14.36 -3.97
C GLN A 222 12.33 -14.85 -4.99
N ASP A 223 11.62 -15.93 -4.68
CA ASP A 223 10.57 -16.47 -5.55
C ASP A 223 9.37 -15.52 -5.62
N GLU A 224 9.01 -14.83 -4.53
CA GLU A 224 7.94 -13.83 -4.54
C GLU A 224 8.30 -12.58 -5.36
N ASN A 225 9.55 -12.12 -5.29
CA ASN A 225 10.07 -11.04 -6.13
C ASN A 225 10.06 -11.45 -7.61
N LYS A 226 10.55 -12.66 -7.94
CA LYS A 226 10.49 -13.20 -9.31
C LYS A 226 9.05 -13.29 -9.84
N ASN A 227 8.10 -13.72 -9.02
CA ASN A 227 6.70 -13.83 -9.41
C ASN A 227 6.00 -12.48 -9.58
N SER A 228 6.47 -11.44 -8.89
CA SER A 228 5.83 -10.10 -8.91
C SER A 228 6.45 -9.17 -9.96
N GLU A 229 7.78 -9.17 -10.09
CA GLU A 229 8.52 -8.30 -11.02
C GLU A 229 8.92 -9.00 -12.32
N GLY A 230 8.80 -10.33 -12.37
CA GLY A 230 9.33 -11.17 -13.45
C GLY A 230 10.83 -11.41 -13.30
N ASP A 231 11.37 -12.34 -14.08
CA ASP A 231 12.82 -12.58 -14.11
C ASP A 231 13.52 -11.39 -14.80
N PRO A 232 14.51 -10.74 -14.15
CA PRO A 232 15.30 -9.67 -14.75
C PRO A 232 15.91 -10.04 -16.11
N LEU A 233 16.32 -11.31 -16.29
CA LEU A 233 16.86 -11.82 -17.55
C LEU A 233 15.79 -11.84 -18.65
N ILE A 234 14.55 -12.23 -18.32
CA ILE A 234 13.44 -12.22 -19.28
C ILE A 234 13.08 -10.78 -19.65
N ARG A 235 13.11 -9.84 -18.69
CA ARG A 235 12.85 -8.42 -18.96
C ARG A 235 13.92 -7.81 -19.88
N SER A 236 15.20 -8.11 -19.65
CA SER A 236 16.30 -7.64 -20.50
C SER A 236 16.24 -8.27 -21.90
N GLN A 237 15.94 -9.57 -22.00
CA GLN A 237 15.75 -10.26 -23.28
C GLN A 237 14.58 -9.68 -24.08
N ARG A 238 13.44 -9.41 -23.44
CA ARG A 238 12.29 -8.75 -24.10
C ARG A 238 12.68 -7.38 -24.66
N ARG A 239 13.41 -6.57 -23.88
CA ARG A 239 13.87 -5.24 -24.31
C ARG A 239 14.85 -5.33 -25.48
N ALA A 240 15.80 -6.28 -25.43
CA ALA A 240 16.74 -6.52 -26.52
C ALA A 240 16.02 -6.94 -27.81
N ARG A 241 15.04 -7.85 -27.72
CA ARG A 241 14.25 -8.30 -28.86
C ARG A 241 13.40 -7.17 -29.47
N GLN A 242 12.81 -6.31 -28.63
CA GLN A 242 12.08 -5.12 -29.10
C GLN A 242 12.99 -4.16 -29.88
N MET A 243 14.20 -3.89 -29.38
CA MET A 243 15.17 -3.05 -30.09
C MET A 243 15.61 -3.67 -31.42
N ALA A 244 15.86 -4.97 -31.46
CA ALA A 244 16.22 -5.68 -32.69
C ALA A 244 15.09 -5.62 -33.74
N MET A 245 13.84 -5.85 -33.33
CA MET A 245 12.68 -5.73 -34.24
C MET A 245 12.53 -4.31 -34.79
N SER A 246 12.72 -3.28 -33.95
CA SER A 246 12.67 -1.89 -34.40
C SER A 246 13.75 -1.58 -35.44
N ARG A 247 14.98 -2.07 -35.21
CA ARG A 247 16.10 -1.92 -36.17
C ARG A 247 15.81 -2.63 -37.48
N ASN A 248 15.25 -3.84 -37.44
CA ASN A 248 14.89 -4.58 -38.66
C ASN A 248 13.81 -3.87 -39.46
N ARG A 249 12.80 -3.28 -38.81
CA ARG A 249 11.78 -2.46 -39.49
C ARG A 249 12.39 -1.22 -40.16
N MET A 250 13.30 -0.55 -39.46
CA MET A 250 14.02 0.61 -40.02
C MET A 250 14.85 0.21 -41.25
N ILE A 251 15.58 -0.91 -41.21
CA ILE A 251 16.36 -1.39 -42.36
C ILE A 251 15.43 -1.78 -43.52
N ALA A 252 14.31 -2.45 -43.25
CA ALA A 252 13.36 -2.82 -44.29
C ALA A 252 12.81 -1.59 -45.04
N ALA A 253 12.53 -0.49 -44.34
CA ALA A 253 12.00 0.77 -44.88
C ALA A 253 12.95 1.48 -45.86
N ILE A 254 14.24 1.09 -45.92
CA ILE A 254 15.20 1.64 -46.88
C ILE A 254 14.76 1.39 -48.32
N GLY A 255 14.03 0.30 -48.58
CA GLY A 255 13.55 -0.01 -49.93
C GLY A 255 12.63 1.05 -50.53
N ASP A 256 11.93 1.78 -49.67
CA ASP A 256 11.02 2.85 -50.07
C ASP A 256 11.70 4.22 -50.04
N ALA A 257 13.01 4.29 -49.81
CA ALA A 257 13.77 5.53 -49.78
C ALA A 257 14.13 6.01 -51.19
N ASP A 258 14.14 7.31 -51.39
CA ASP A 258 14.50 7.93 -52.66
C ASP A 258 16.00 8.11 -52.81
N VAL A 259 16.70 8.35 -51.70
CA VAL A 259 18.15 8.51 -51.64
C VAL A 259 18.70 8.13 -50.27
N VAL A 260 19.92 7.60 -50.24
CA VAL A 260 20.69 7.41 -49.00
C VAL A 260 21.92 8.31 -49.02
N LEU A 261 22.00 9.23 -48.05
CA LEU A 261 23.15 10.08 -47.82
C LEU A 261 24.18 9.34 -46.95
N VAL A 262 25.43 9.32 -47.41
CA VAL A 262 26.47 8.49 -46.82
C VAL A 262 27.69 9.32 -46.40
N ASN A 263 28.11 9.12 -45.17
CA ASN A 263 29.48 9.33 -44.73
C ASN A 263 30.19 7.95 -44.67
N PRO A 264 31.12 7.63 -45.59
CA PRO A 264 31.54 6.26 -45.96
C PRO A 264 31.89 5.30 -44.82
N THR A 265 32.28 5.80 -43.65
CA THR A 265 32.64 4.96 -42.50
C THR A 265 31.88 5.27 -41.21
N HIS A 266 31.08 6.34 -41.16
CA HIS A 266 30.54 6.84 -39.90
C HIS A 266 29.02 6.85 -39.82
N VAL A 267 28.33 7.33 -40.85
CA VAL A 267 26.90 7.66 -40.78
C VAL A 267 26.21 7.37 -42.11
N ALA A 268 24.95 6.93 -42.06
CA ALA A 268 24.06 6.87 -43.21
C ALA A 268 22.66 7.38 -42.83
N VAL A 269 22.03 8.13 -43.73
CA VAL A 269 20.67 8.68 -43.56
C VAL A 269 19.89 8.45 -44.85
N ALA A 270 18.80 7.70 -44.79
CA ALA A 270 17.90 7.46 -45.90
C ALA A 270 16.73 8.45 -45.85
N LEU A 271 16.44 9.10 -46.97
CA LEU A 271 15.38 10.07 -47.13
C LEU A 271 14.33 9.55 -48.10
N LYS A 272 13.07 9.80 -47.79
CA LYS A 272 11.93 9.60 -48.69
C LYS A 272 11.25 10.92 -48.97
N TYR A 273 10.97 11.18 -50.23
CA TYR A 273 10.30 12.37 -50.70
C TYR A 273 9.10 11.98 -51.59
N GLU A 274 7.91 12.41 -51.17
CA GLU A 274 6.69 12.19 -51.94
C GLU A 274 6.25 13.53 -52.56
N PRO A 275 6.28 13.68 -53.91
CA PRO A 275 5.89 14.92 -54.57
C PRO A 275 4.47 15.35 -54.20
N GLY A 276 4.28 16.65 -53.91
CA GLY A 276 2.98 17.20 -53.51
C GLY A 276 2.61 16.98 -52.04
N LYS A 277 3.46 16.29 -51.25
CA LYS A 277 3.36 16.24 -49.79
C LYS A 277 4.40 17.17 -49.14
N SER A 278 4.55 17.05 -47.83
CA SER A 278 5.50 17.79 -46.99
C SER A 278 6.97 17.56 -47.35
N ALA A 279 7.88 18.17 -46.57
CA ALA A 279 9.32 18.02 -46.78
C ALA A 279 9.80 16.56 -46.68
N PRO A 280 10.95 16.21 -47.32
CA PRO A 280 11.51 14.87 -47.25
C PRO A 280 11.65 14.37 -45.80
N ARG A 281 11.32 13.10 -45.58
CA ARG A 281 11.35 12.46 -44.26
C ARG A 281 12.49 11.48 -44.12
N VAL A 282 13.05 11.40 -42.91
CA VAL A 282 14.08 10.42 -42.57
C VAL A 282 13.45 9.06 -42.33
N VAL A 283 13.65 8.11 -43.24
CA VAL A 283 13.06 6.75 -43.14
C VAL A 283 14.01 5.73 -42.54
N ALA A 284 15.32 5.99 -42.57
CA ALA A 284 16.32 5.24 -41.83
C ALA A 284 17.51 6.13 -41.48
N LYS A 285 18.11 5.95 -40.30
CA LYS A 285 19.38 6.59 -39.95
C LYS A 285 20.20 5.70 -39.03
N GLY A 286 21.52 5.80 -39.09
CA GLY A 286 22.38 5.07 -38.18
C GLY A 286 23.84 5.46 -38.28
N ALA A 287 24.60 5.00 -37.29
CA ALA A 287 26.04 5.16 -37.21
C ALA A 287 26.74 3.80 -37.10
N GLY A 288 28.03 3.76 -37.45
CA GLY A 288 28.88 2.57 -37.35
C GLY A 288 28.29 1.35 -38.08
N TYR A 289 28.08 0.24 -37.35
CA TYR A 289 27.53 -0.99 -37.91
C TYR A 289 26.13 -0.81 -38.54
N VAL A 290 25.27 0.03 -37.95
CA VAL A 290 23.94 0.30 -38.52
C VAL A 290 24.06 1.06 -39.84
N ALA A 291 25.00 2.00 -39.95
CA ALA A 291 25.27 2.70 -41.20
C ALA A 291 25.79 1.74 -42.30
N ALA A 292 26.63 0.77 -41.92
CA ALA A 292 27.09 -0.26 -42.85
C ALA A 292 25.92 -1.12 -43.38
N ARG A 293 25.02 -1.55 -42.48
CA ARG A 293 23.81 -2.29 -42.86
C ARG A 293 22.86 -1.46 -43.72
N ILE A 294 22.73 -0.16 -43.47
CA ILE A 294 21.91 0.74 -44.31
C ILE A 294 22.46 0.79 -45.74
N ARG A 295 23.79 0.86 -45.91
CA ARG A 295 24.43 0.87 -47.24
C ARG A 295 24.27 -0.47 -47.96
N GLU A 296 24.50 -1.57 -47.26
CA GLU A 296 24.33 -2.93 -47.80
C GLU A 296 22.90 -3.14 -48.31
N GLU A 297 21.90 -2.73 -47.51
CA GLU A 297 20.50 -2.84 -47.89
C GLU A 297 20.13 -1.89 -49.06
N ALA A 298 20.67 -0.67 -49.06
CA ALA A 298 20.47 0.29 -50.15
C ALA A 298 21.06 -0.23 -51.47
N GLU A 299 22.24 -0.82 -51.44
CA GLU A 299 22.87 -1.45 -52.59
C GLU A 299 22.06 -2.64 -53.12
N SER A 300 21.64 -3.54 -52.21
CA SER A 300 20.78 -4.69 -52.54
C SER A 300 19.46 -4.26 -53.20
N LYS A 301 18.83 -3.21 -52.68
CA LYS A 301 17.56 -2.67 -53.19
C LYS A 301 17.73 -1.65 -54.32
N LYS A 302 18.96 -1.42 -54.80
CA LYS A 302 19.30 -0.46 -55.86
C LYS A 302 18.82 0.98 -55.57
N VAL A 303 18.82 1.35 -54.30
CA VAL A 303 18.54 2.72 -53.85
C VAL A 303 19.83 3.56 -54.06
N PRO A 304 19.74 4.72 -54.74
CA PRO A 304 20.91 5.55 -55.00
C PRO A 304 21.53 6.06 -53.71
N MET A 305 22.84 5.88 -53.59
CA MET A 305 23.62 6.41 -52.48
C MET A 305 24.38 7.65 -52.94
N VAL A 306 24.34 8.73 -52.17
CA VAL A 306 25.07 9.96 -52.44
C VAL A 306 26.04 10.23 -51.30
N GLN A 307 27.32 10.34 -51.63
CA GLN A 307 28.36 10.68 -50.68
C GLN A 307 28.42 12.20 -50.49
N ASP A 308 27.87 12.65 -49.36
CA ASP A 308 27.94 14.02 -48.88
C ASP A 308 28.19 13.99 -47.37
N ILE A 309 29.47 14.15 -46.99
CA ILE A 309 29.93 13.99 -45.61
C ILE A 309 29.33 15.06 -44.68
N PRO A 310 29.36 16.38 -45.03
CA PRO A 310 28.72 17.42 -44.23
C PRO A 310 27.22 17.20 -44.06
N LEU A 311 26.48 16.95 -45.16
CA LEU A 311 25.03 16.83 -45.11
C LEU A 311 24.57 15.57 -44.36
N ALA A 312 25.24 14.43 -44.57
CA ALA A 312 24.92 13.19 -43.85
C ALA A 312 25.13 13.31 -42.35
N ARG A 313 26.20 14.00 -41.90
CA ARG A 313 26.44 14.28 -40.47
C ARG A 313 25.39 15.23 -39.90
N ALA A 314 25.07 16.30 -40.63
CA ALA A 314 24.12 17.30 -40.19
C ALA A 314 22.71 16.71 -40.02
N LEU A 315 22.22 15.95 -41.01
CA LEU A 315 20.92 15.29 -40.93
C LEU A 315 20.87 14.19 -39.85
N HIS A 316 21.95 13.44 -39.66
CA HIS A 316 22.01 12.47 -38.57
C HIS A 316 22.04 13.12 -37.19
N GLY A 317 22.59 14.33 -37.05
CA GLY A 317 22.57 15.09 -35.80
C GLY A 317 21.22 15.76 -35.52
N ALA A 318 20.59 16.30 -36.56
CA ALA A 318 19.45 17.20 -36.43
C ALA A 318 18.06 16.54 -36.52
N CYS A 319 17.93 15.36 -37.13
CA CYS A 319 16.63 14.69 -37.34
C CYS A 319 16.57 13.33 -36.63
N GLU A 320 15.45 12.97 -36.02
CA GLU A 320 15.16 11.59 -35.60
C GLU A 320 14.49 10.77 -36.72
N LEU A 321 14.23 9.49 -36.45
CA LEU A 321 13.57 8.59 -37.40
C LEU A 321 12.10 8.99 -37.56
N GLY A 322 11.67 9.25 -38.80
CA GLY A 322 10.31 9.67 -39.15
C GLY A 322 10.12 11.18 -39.28
N ASP A 323 11.10 11.97 -38.83
CA ASP A 323 11.05 13.43 -38.89
C ASP A 323 11.14 13.95 -40.31
N GLU A 324 10.48 15.08 -40.55
CA GLU A 324 10.75 15.93 -41.71
C GLU A 324 12.09 16.64 -41.52
N ILE A 325 12.84 16.81 -42.60
CA ILE A 325 14.08 17.58 -42.54
C ILE A 325 13.80 19.03 -42.10
N PRO A 326 14.69 19.68 -41.34
CA PRO A 326 14.61 21.11 -41.04
C PRO A 326 14.76 21.98 -42.29
N VAL A 327 14.17 23.19 -42.25
CA VAL A 327 14.18 24.19 -43.34
C VAL A 327 15.60 24.51 -43.81
N ASP A 328 16.56 24.56 -42.88
CA ASP A 328 17.98 24.85 -43.16
C ASP A 328 18.61 23.85 -44.15
N PHE A 329 18.09 22.62 -44.23
CA PHE A 329 18.60 21.58 -45.11
C PHE A 329 17.83 21.46 -46.43
N TYR A 330 16.74 22.22 -46.63
CA TYR A 330 15.88 22.07 -47.82
C TYR A 330 16.65 22.26 -49.11
N ARG A 331 17.47 23.31 -49.21
CA ARG A 331 18.21 23.62 -50.43
C ARG A 331 19.23 22.53 -50.76
N ALA A 332 19.95 22.04 -49.76
CA ALA A 332 20.96 20.99 -49.92
C ALA A 332 20.31 19.65 -50.30
N VAL A 333 19.24 19.26 -49.61
CA VAL A 333 18.51 18.01 -49.90
C VAL A 333 17.79 18.07 -51.24
N ALA A 334 17.20 19.21 -51.62
CA ALA A 334 16.57 19.38 -52.92
C ALA A 334 17.59 19.23 -54.07
N GLY A 335 18.80 19.76 -53.89
CA GLY A 335 19.89 19.56 -54.85
C GLY A 335 20.25 18.08 -55.02
N VAL A 336 20.35 17.33 -53.91
CA VAL A 336 20.62 15.88 -53.93
C VAL A 336 19.48 15.10 -54.60
N LEU A 337 18.23 15.41 -54.27
CA LEU A 337 17.07 14.75 -54.88
C LEU A 337 16.96 15.03 -56.38
N ALA A 338 17.19 16.27 -56.81
CA ALA A 338 17.20 16.64 -58.23
C ALA A 338 18.31 15.91 -58.99
N PHE A 339 19.50 15.80 -58.40
CA PHE A 339 20.61 15.04 -58.96
C PHE A 339 20.27 13.55 -59.10
N VAL A 340 19.69 12.94 -58.07
CA VAL A 340 19.26 11.54 -58.07
C VAL A 340 18.15 11.29 -59.10
N MET A 341 17.17 12.19 -59.22
CA MET A 341 16.12 12.11 -60.24
C MET A 341 16.71 12.17 -61.66
N ALA A 342 17.68 13.05 -61.89
CA ALA A 342 18.38 13.14 -63.18
C ALA A 342 19.27 11.92 -63.48
N LEU A 343 19.80 11.24 -62.46
CA LEU A 343 20.52 9.96 -62.60
C LEU A 343 19.56 8.81 -62.93
N LYS A 344 18.42 8.73 -62.22
CA LYS A 344 17.37 7.73 -62.49
C LYS A 344 16.84 7.87 -63.93
N ALA A 345 16.60 9.10 -64.41
CA ALA A 345 16.16 9.36 -65.78
C ALA A 345 17.16 8.92 -66.86
N ARG A 346 18.46 8.82 -66.51
CA ARG A 346 19.55 8.36 -67.40
C ARG A 346 19.88 6.87 -67.25
N GLY A 347 19.10 6.12 -66.47
CA GLY A 347 19.30 4.68 -66.24
C GLY A 347 20.44 4.32 -65.27
N ALA A 348 21.08 5.31 -64.62
CA ALA A 348 22.22 5.13 -63.71
C ALA A 348 21.82 5.32 -62.23
N GLY A 349 20.64 4.84 -61.84
CA GLY A 349 20.05 5.09 -60.52
C GLY A 349 20.62 4.28 -59.35
N ALA A 350 21.57 3.36 -59.58
CA ALA A 350 22.15 2.50 -58.54
C ALA A 350 23.63 2.82 -58.30
N GLY A 351 24.14 2.48 -57.12
CA GLY A 351 25.54 2.66 -56.74
C GLY A 351 25.81 3.93 -55.93
N MET A 352 27.09 4.17 -55.64
CA MET A 352 27.57 5.30 -54.86
C MET A 352 27.99 6.45 -55.77
N HIS A 353 27.32 7.59 -55.62
CA HIS A 353 27.50 8.78 -56.43
C HIS A 353 28.07 9.92 -55.60
N HIS A 354 28.81 10.80 -56.25
CA HIS A 354 29.30 12.04 -55.66
C HIS A 354 28.63 13.21 -56.34
N MET A 355 28.16 14.18 -55.56
CA MET A 355 27.66 15.43 -56.13
C MET A 355 28.79 16.12 -56.89
N PRO A 356 28.54 16.65 -58.10
CA PRO A 356 29.52 17.50 -58.78
C PRO A 356 29.88 18.65 -57.84
N ARG A 357 31.17 18.84 -57.53
CA ARG A 357 31.61 20.00 -56.74
C ARG A 357 31.15 21.25 -57.48
N THR A 358 30.21 21.99 -56.92
CA THR A 358 29.92 23.35 -57.40
C THR A 358 31.17 24.16 -57.10
N GLY A 359 31.96 24.44 -58.14
CA GLY A 359 33.17 25.24 -58.03
C GLY A 359 32.85 26.63 -57.47
N ALA A 360 33.71 27.09 -56.58
CA ALA A 360 33.80 28.48 -56.20
C ALA A 360 33.95 29.35 -57.45
N ALA A 361 33.04 30.30 -57.63
CA ALA A 361 33.21 31.49 -58.44
C ALA A 361 32.33 32.59 -57.86
N VAL A 362 32.77 33.16 -56.72
CA VAL A 362 32.42 34.53 -56.36
C VAL A 362 33.65 35.35 -56.71
N GLY A 363 33.48 36.24 -57.69
CA GLY A 363 34.53 37.09 -58.20
C GLY A 363 35.09 38.00 -57.11
N SER A 364 36.42 38.06 -57.09
CA SER A 364 37.13 39.29 -56.74
C SER A 364 36.99 40.22 -57.94
N THR A 365 36.28 41.34 -57.76
CA THR A 365 36.55 42.63 -58.43
C THR A 365 35.62 43.72 -57.88
N ALA A 366 36.26 44.85 -57.52
CA ALA A 366 35.75 46.15 -57.07
C ALA A 366 35.15 46.23 -55.66
#